data_AF-A0A835TRI2-F1
#
_entry.id   AF-A0A835TRI2-F1
#
_cell.length_a   1.000
_cell.length_b   1.000
_cell.length_c   1.000
_cell.angle_alpha   90.00
_cell.angle_beta   90.00
_cell.angle_gamma   90.00
#
_symmetry.space_group_name_H-M   'P 1'
#
loop_
_entity.id
_entity.type
_entity.pdbx_description
1 polymer ?
#
loop_
_entity_poly.entity_id
_entity_poly.type
_entity_poly.pdbx_seq_one_letter_code
_entity_poly.pdbx_strand_id
1 'polypeptide(L)'
;MAGHGTARHSKGLFSNIWLWRAVAGVLTAAVILISCIQFVNPPLAKDLPVCPPLELCPPGWLYFQRRCYYLSDNEADWNSSQSNCSSHNASLLVIENPQELCSTL
;
A
#
# COMPACT_ATOMS: atom_id res chain seq x y z
N MET A 1 55.09 -35.67 49.95
CA MET A 1 54.47 -34.34 50.03
C MET A 1 53.90 -33.99 48.65
N ALA A 2 52.58 -33.86 48.54
CA ALA A 2 51.91 -33.49 47.29
C ALA A 2 51.89 -31.96 47.13
N GLY A 3 52.39 -31.45 46.01
CA GLY A 3 52.35 -30.02 45.65
C GLY A 3 51.43 -29.81 44.45
N HIS A 4 50.35 -29.05 44.67
CA HIS A 4 49.28 -28.70 43.74
C HIS A 4 49.79 -28.03 42.45
N GLY A 5 49.45 -28.58 41.28
CA GLY A 5 49.47 -27.86 40.02
C GLY A 5 48.23 -26.96 39.92
N THR A 6 48.40 -25.65 39.94
CA THR A 6 47.29 -24.71 39.74
C THR A 6 47.16 -24.33 38.26
N ALA A 7 46.01 -24.67 37.70
CA ALA A 7 45.64 -24.48 36.31
C ALA A 7 45.60 -23.01 35.88
N ARG A 8 46.04 -22.80 34.64
CA ARG A 8 45.98 -21.57 33.84
C ARG A 8 44.52 -21.14 33.64
N HIS A 9 44.10 -20.02 34.24
CA HIS A 9 42.79 -19.44 33.98
C HIS A 9 42.90 -18.15 33.16
N SER A 10 43.00 -18.27 31.84
CA SER A 10 42.92 -17.13 30.92
C SER A 10 41.46 -16.69 30.76
N LYS A 11 40.99 -15.72 31.58
CA LYS A 11 39.62 -15.14 31.48
C LYS A 11 39.49 -14.02 30.45
N GLY A 12 40.56 -13.60 29.79
CA GLY A 12 40.56 -12.35 28.99
C GLY A 12 40.09 -12.50 27.54
N LEU A 13 40.34 -13.63 26.90
CA LEU A 13 40.14 -13.75 25.44
C LEU A 13 38.73 -14.25 25.05
N PHE A 14 38.10 -15.06 25.92
CA PHE A 14 36.78 -15.63 25.68
C PHE A 14 35.63 -14.65 25.95
N SER A 15 35.83 -13.65 26.82
CA SER A 15 34.80 -12.68 27.21
C SER A 15 34.32 -11.83 26.02
N ASN A 16 35.24 -11.42 25.15
CA ASN A 16 34.91 -10.61 23.98
C ASN A 16 34.13 -11.44 22.96
N ILE A 17 34.54 -12.69 22.69
CA ILE A 17 33.90 -13.55 21.71
C ILE A 17 32.42 -13.80 22.07
N TRP A 18 32.14 -14.07 23.34
CA TRP A 18 30.76 -14.23 23.82
C TRP A 18 29.95 -12.93 23.68
N LEU A 19 30.57 -11.78 23.98
CA LEU A 19 29.95 -10.47 23.80
C LEU A 19 29.64 -10.18 22.33
N TRP A 20 30.60 -10.42 21.43
CA TRP A 20 30.43 -10.23 19.97
C TRP A 20 29.34 -11.16 19.40
N ARG A 21 29.23 -12.40 19.89
CA ARG A 21 28.16 -13.33 19.48
C ARG A 21 26.78 -12.86 19.97
N ALA A 22 26.68 -12.34 21.19
CA ALA A 22 25.45 -11.77 21.72
C ALA A 22 25.03 -10.51 20.94
N VAL A 23 25.99 -9.61 20.66
CA VAL A 23 25.77 -8.39 19.85
C VAL A 23 25.30 -8.77 18.43
N ALA A 24 25.92 -9.76 17.80
CA ALA A 24 25.50 -10.22 16.47
C ALA A 24 24.05 -10.76 16.47
N GLY A 25 23.66 -11.53 17.50
CA GLY A 25 22.29 -12.03 17.64
C GLY A 25 21.25 -10.94 17.89
N VAL A 26 21.59 -9.92 18.69
CA VAL A 26 20.73 -8.76 18.93
C VAL A 26 20.54 -7.94 17.65
N LEU A 27 21.62 -7.74 16.88
CA LEU A 27 21.57 -7.03 15.61
C LEU A 27 20.71 -7.76 14.57
N THR A 28 20.83 -9.09 14.45
CA THR A 28 19.98 -9.85 13.51
C THR A 28 18.51 -9.83 13.91
N ALA A 29 18.20 -9.99 15.21
CA ALA A 29 16.82 -9.89 15.70
C ALA A 29 16.22 -8.51 15.44
N ALA A 30 16.99 -7.43 15.66
CA ALA A 30 16.56 -6.07 15.37
C ALA A 30 16.28 -5.84 13.87
N VAL A 31 17.15 -6.33 12.98
CA VAL A 31 16.94 -6.22 11.52
C VAL A 31 15.69 -6.96 11.07
N ILE A 32 15.42 -8.16 11.63
CA ILE A 32 14.21 -8.93 11.32
C ILE A 32 12.96 -8.17 11.77
N LEU A 33 12.95 -7.61 12.99
CA LEU A 33 11.83 -6.80 13.49
C LEU A 33 11.58 -5.57 12.61
N ILE A 34 12.63 -4.84 12.24
CA ILE A 34 12.53 -3.64 11.38
C ILE A 34 11.98 -4.02 9.99
N SER A 35 12.49 -5.10 9.40
CA SER A 35 12.03 -5.61 8.09
C SER A 35 10.55 -6.03 8.14
N CYS A 36 10.13 -6.73 9.20
CA CYS A 36 8.72 -7.09 9.40
C CYS A 36 7.83 -5.85 9.52
N ILE A 37 8.26 -4.83 10.27
CA ILE A 37 7.51 -3.57 10.44
C ILE A 37 7.31 -2.87 9.09
N GLN A 38 8.30 -2.89 8.20
CA GLN A 38 8.17 -2.34 6.83
C GLN A 38 7.23 -3.16 5.94
N PHE A 39 7.15 -4.47 6.13
CA PHE A 39 6.26 -5.34 5.36
C PHE A 39 4.78 -5.24 5.80
N VAL A 40 4.52 -5.10 7.11
CA VAL A 40 3.13 -4.98 7.63
C VAL A 40 2.56 -3.57 7.53
N ASN A 41 3.43 -2.56 7.50
CA ASN A 41 3.04 -1.18 7.28
C ASN A 41 3.59 -0.79 5.90
N PRO A 42 2.87 -1.05 4.79
CA PRO A 42 3.17 -0.33 3.57
C PRO A 42 3.26 1.17 3.93
N PRO A 43 4.12 1.97 3.27
CA PRO A 43 4.09 3.42 3.42
C PRO A 43 2.69 3.90 3.01
N LEU A 44 1.80 3.90 4.00
CA LEU A 44 0.40 4.23 3.98
C LEU A 44 0.34 5.70 3.65
N ALA A 45 0.37 6.06 2.37
CA ALA A 45 -0.19 7.29 1.82
C ALA A 45 0.07 8.58 2.63
N LYS A 46 1.15 8.64 3.42
CA LYS A 46 1.35 9.63 4.49
C LYS A 46 2.14 10.84 4.02
N ASP A 47 2.65 10.77 2.80
CA ASP A 47 3.28 11.87 2.08
C ASP A 47 2.75 12.00 0.64
N LEU A 48 1.53 11.52 0.36
CA LEU A 48 0.84 12.08 -0.81
C LEU A 48 0.32 13.45 -0.38
N PRO A 49 0.66 14.56 -1.06
CA PRO A 49 -0.08 15.80 -0.88
C PRO A 49 -1.54 15.44 -1.12
N VAL A 50 -2.33 15.48 -0.05
CA VAL A 50 -3.79 15.38 -0.12
C VAL A 50 -4.18 16.53 -1.02
N CYS A 51 -4.48 16.22 -2.29
CA CYS A 51 -5.27 17.12 -3.09
C CYS A 51 -6.53 17.39 -2.26
N PRO A 52 -7.01 18.64 -2.13
CA PRO A 52 -8.36 18.84 -1.61
C PRO A 52 -9.28 17.87 -2.37
N PRO A 53 -10.31 17.30 -1.73
CA PRO A 53 -11.32 16.57 -2.47
C PRO A 53 -11.98 17.59 -3.40
N LEU A 54 -11.37 17.79 -4.56
CA LEU A 54 -12.08 18.06 -5.78
C LEU A 54 -13.10 16.93 -5.79
N GLU A 55 -14.38 17.25 -5.68
CA GLU A 55 -15.42 16.32 -6.11
C GLU A 55 -15.05 15.95 -7.54
N LEU A 56 -14.28 14.86 -7.69
CA LEU A 56 -13.73 14.46 -8.98
C LEU A 56 -14.90 14.21 -9.94
N CYS A 57 -16.03 13.79 -9.38
CA CYS A 57 -17.32 13.68 -10.02
C CYS A 57 -18.44 14.19 -9.09
N PRO A 58 -19.58 14.62 -9.65
CA PRO A 58 -20.77 14.92 -8.86
C PRO A 58 -21.26 13.71 -8.05
N PRO A 59 -22.06 13.92 -6.99
CA PRO A 59 -22.66 12.83 -6.22
C PRO A 59 -23.46 11.85 -7.09
N GLY A 60 -23.25 10.54 -6.89
CA GLY A 60 -23.93 9.50 -7.66
C GLY A 60 -23.26 9.12 -9.00
N TRP A 61 -22.05 9.64 -9.28
CA TRP A 61 -21.28 9.32 -10.47
C TRP A 61 -20.11 8.39 -10.14
N LEU A 62 -19.78 7.50 -11.08
CA LEU A 62 -18.65 6.58 -11.01
C LEU A 62 -17.39 7.25 -11.58
N TYR A 63 -16.30 7.22 -10.84
CA TYR A 63 -15.00 7.73 -11.31
C TYR A 63 -14.13 6.58 -11.82
N PHE A 64 -13.78 6.61 -13.12
CA PHE A 64 -12.87 5.63 -13.73
C PHE A 64 -12.01 6.31 -14.80
N GLN A 65 -10.71 5.98 -14.86
CA GLN A 65 -9.78 6.49 -15.87
C GLN A 65 -9.81 8.03 -16.07
N ARG A 66 -9.92 8.80 -14.96
CA ARG A 66 -10.04 10.27 -14.97
C ARG A 66 -11.30 10.81 -15.66
N ARG A 67 -12.34 10.00 -15.77
CA ARG A 67 -13.66 10.37 -16.29
C ARG A 67 -14.75 10.03 -15.26
N CYS A 68 -15.88 10.70 -15.40
CA CYS A 68 -17.07 10.51 -14.58
C CYS A 68 -18.17 9.89 -15.42
N TYR A 69 -18.78 8.83 -14.92
CA TYR A 69 -19.83 8.09 -15.60
C TYR A 69 -21.10 8.12 -14.76
N TYR A 70 -22.23 8.38 -15.40
CA TYR A 70 -23.55 8.35 -14.80
C TYR A 70 -24.38 7.28 -15.49
N LEU A 71 -24.99 6.41 -14.68
CA LEU A 71 -25.94 5.42 -15.15
C LEU A 71 -27.33 5.88 -14.75
N SER A 72 -28.23 6.03 -15.72
CA SER A 72 -29.63 6.32 -15.42
C SER A 72 -30.32 5.08 -14.87
N ASP A 73 -31.15 5.26 -13.85
CA ASP A 73 -31.95 4.16 -13.28
C ASP A 73 -33.03 3.66 -14.25
N ASN A 74 -33.41 4.49 -15.23
CA ASN A 74 -34.44 4.19 -16.21
C ASN A 74 -33.83 3.82 -17.58
N GLU A 75 -34.44 2.84 -18.23
CA GLU A 75 -34.19 2.52 -19.64
C GLU A 75 -34.85 3.56 -20.55
N ALA A 76 -34.14 4.00 -21.58
CA ALA A 76 -34.63 4.96 -22.55
C ALA A 76 -34.02 4.69 -23.93
N ASP A 77 -34.69 5.16 -24.99
CA ASP A 77 -34.11 5.12 -26.34
C ASP A 77 -32.83 6.00 -26.42
N TRP A 78 -32.05 5.80 -27.48
CA TRP A 78 -30.77 6.50 -27.66
C TRP A 78 -30.88 8.03 -27.62
N ASN A 79 -31.90 8.59 -28.27
CA ASN A 79 -32.06 10.04 -28.39
C ASN A 79 -32.50 10.65 -27.05
N SER A 80 -33.41 9.98 -26.36
CA SER A 80 -33.83 10.33 -25.00
C SER A 80 -32.68 10.24 -24.01
N SER A 81 -31.86 9.19 -24.10
CA SER A 81 -30.67 9.01 -23.26
C SER A 81 -29.62 10.10 -23.48
N GLN A 82 -29.35 10.46 -24.75
CA GLN A 82 -28.43 11.54 -25.09
C GLN A 82 -28.93 12.90 -24.55
N SER A 83 -30.22 13.18 -24.70
CA SER A 83 -30.84 14.40 -24.14
C SER A 83 -30.70 14.45 -22.62
N ASN A 84 -30.94 13.32 -21.94
CA ASN A 84 -30.77 13.21 -20.48
C ASN A 84 -29.32 13.48 -20.05
N CYS A 85 -28.33 12.84 -20.69
CA CYS A 85 -26.92 13.12 -20.42
C CYS A 85 -26.58 14.59 -20.64
N SER A 86 -27.08 15.21 -21.71
CA SER A 86 -26.84 16.63 -22.02
C SER A 86 -27.46 17.56 -20.97
N SER A 87 -28.59 17.19 -20.36
CA SER A 87 -29.16 17.96 -19.23
C SER A 87 -28.24 18.00 -18.00
N HIS A 88 -27.35 17.01 -17.87
CA HIS A 88 -26.33 16.94 -16.83
C HIS A 88 -24.97 17.51 -17.26
N ASN A 89 -24.91 18.27 -18.36
CA ASN A 89 -23.66 18.75 -18.99
C ASN A 89 -22.68 17.61 -19.35
N ALA A 90 -23.22 16.44 -19.69
CA ALA A 90 -22.46 15.27 -20.12
C ALA A 90 -22.88 14.79 -21.51
N SER A 91 -22.13 13.83 -22.05
CA SER A 91 -22.45 13.16 -23.31
C SER A 91 -22.75 11.70 -23.05
N LEU A 92 -23.58 11.10 -23.89
CA LEU A 92 -23.86 9.67 -23.80
C LEU A 92 -22.56 8.88 -24.01
N LEU A 93 -22.33 7.89 -23.15
CA LEU A 93 -21.12 7.08 -23.19
C LEU A 93 -21.04 6.30 -24.49
N VAL A 94 -19.97 6.52 -25.25
CA VAL A 94 -19.55 5.68 -26.38
C VAL A 94 -18.39 4.84 -25.89
N ILE A 95 -18.58 3.51 -25.86
CA ILE A 95 -17.54 2.57 -25.42
C ILE A 95 -16.53 2.43 -26.55
N GLU A 96 -15.33 2.96 -26.36
CA GLU A 96 -14.26 2.92 -27.37
C GLU A 96 -13.27 1.76 -27.12
N ASN A 97 -13.25 1.21 -25.90
CA ASN A 97 -12.28 0.20 -25.49
C ASN A 97 -12.94 -0.96 -24.72
N PRO A 98 -12.61 -2.24 -24.98
CA PRO A 98 -13.13 -3.39 -24.21
C PRO A 98 -12.93 -3.29 -22.69
N GLN A 99 -11.88 -2.59 -22.23
CA GLN A 99 -11.65 -2.36 -20.80
C GLN A 99 -12.73 -1.47 -20.17
N GLU A 100 -13.33 -0.55 -20.93
CA GLU A 100 -14.45 0.27 -20.45
C GLU A 100 -15.70 -0.59 -20.26
N LEU A 101 -15.98 -1.51 -21.20
CA LEU A 101 -17.13 -2.42 -21.12
C LEU A 101 -17.13 -3.26 -19.84
N CYS A 102 -15.97 -3.80 -19.44
CA CYS A 102 -15.85 -4.59 -18.21
C CYS A 102 -16.01 -3.77 -16.93
N SER A 103 -15.85 -2.44 -16.99
CA SER A 103 -16.07 -1.56 -15.82
C SER A 103 -17.51 -1.05 -15.71
N THR A 104 -18.31 -1.18 -16.76
CA THR A 104 -19.74 -0.78 -16.80
C THR A 104 -20.71 -1.94 -16.54
N LEU A 105 -20.20 -3.18 -16.48
CA LEU A 105 -20.92 -4.42 -16.14
C LEU A 105 -20.69 -4.81 -14.68
#